data_AF-X5ZUI7-F1
#
_entry.id   AF-X5ZUI7-F1
#
_cell.length_a   1.000
_cell.length_b   1.000
_cell.length_c   1.000
_cell.angle_alpha   90.00
_cell.angle_beta   90.00
_cell.angle_gamma   90.00
#
_symmetry.space_group_name_H-M   'P 1'
#
loop_
_entity.id
_entity.type
_entity.pdbx_description
1 polymer ?
#
loop_
_entity_poly.entity_id
_entity_poly.type
_entity_poly.pdbx_seq_one_letter_code
_entity_poly.pdbx_strand_id
1 'polypeptide(L)'
;MNMTKSLTIAGLLLASPIGVGGAQAGDELGSYVARISDRDHHASDGYELSSAAQMVRQDRANWHKFHRRDAGDQGDDWFRSNDDRAYLERMLKRGGAMSSSTRNAIVNGEPLIQVDVYSDSVHVSILED
;
A
#
# COMPACT_ATOMS: atom_id res chain seq x y z
N MET A 1 51.51 -40.53 -28.78
CA MET A 1 51.88 -40.10 -27.42
C MET A 1 51.72 -38.60 -27.37
N ASN A 2 51.04 -38.10 -26.34
CA ASN A 2 50.20 -36.91 -26.34
C ASN A 2 50.99 -35.59 -26.20
N MET A 3 50.28 -34.45 -26.36
CA MET A 3 50.65 -33.03 -26.15
C MET A 3 50.90 -32.30 -27.47
N THR A 4 50.26 -31.17 -27.79
CA THR A 4 50.04 -29.97 -26.97
C THR A 4 48.81 -29.15 -27.39
N LYS A 5 48.27 -28.43 -26.40
CA LYS A 5 47.26 -27.36 -26.46
C LYS A 5 47.67 -26.24 -27.44
N SER A 6 46.69 -25.67 -28.13
CA SER A 6 46.62 -24.22 -28.40
C SER A 6 45.16 -23.79 -28.53
N LEU A 7 44.78 -22.86 -27.65
CA LEU A 7 43.44 -22.31 -27.46
C LEU A 7 43.44 -20.88 -28.02
N THR A 8 42.57 -20.62 -28.98
CA THR A 8 42.27 -19.30 -29.56
C THR A 8 40.81 -19.40 -30.04
N ILE A 9 39.85 -18.51 -29.81
CA ILE A 9 39.77 -17.05 -29.93
C ILE A 9 38.53 -16.54 -29.14
N ALA A 10 38.70 -15.36 -28.55
CA ALA A 10 37.75 -14.26 -28.29
C ALA A 10 36.27 -14.50 -27.91
N GLY A 11 35.92 -13.95 -26.75
CA GLY A 11 35.14 -12.69 -26.69
C GLY A 11 33.67 -12.75 -27.12
N LEU A 12 32.78 -12.90 -26.13
CA LEU A 12 31.49 -12.22 -26.15
C LEU A 12 31.09 -11.86 -24.71
N LEU A 13 31.37 -10.62 -24.31
CA LEU A 13 30.76 -9.99 -23.14
C LEU A 13 29.28 -9.77 -23.46
N LEU A 14 28.41 -10.66 -22.99
CA LEU A 14 26.99 -10.37 -22.88
C LEU A 14 26.79 -9.46 -21.67
N ALA A 15 26.94 -8.16 -21.88
CA ALA A 15 26.38 -7.17 -20.99
C ALA A 15 24.86 -7.25 -21.11
N SER A 16 24.22 -8.00 -20.21
CA SER A 16 22.79 -7.89 -19.99
C SER A 16 22.55 -6.59 -19.21
N PRO A 17 21.88 -5.58 -19.76
CA PRO A 17 21.25 -4.59 -18.90
C PRO A 17 20.12 -5.35 -18.19
N ILE A 18 20.33 -5.68 -16.91
CA ILE A 18 19.20 -5.86 -16.01
C ILE A 18 18.54 -4.49 -15.98
N GLY A 19 17.51 -4.33 -16.80
CA GLY A 19 16.53 -3.28 -16.65
C GLY A 19 15.82 -3.50 -15.34
N VAL A 20 16.46 -3.09 -14.24
CA VAL A 20 15.73 -2.67 -13.05
C VAL A 20 14.95 -1.46 -13.51
N GLY A 21 13.73 -1.70 -13.98
CA GLY A 21 12.70 -0.70 -14.01
C GLY A 21 12.57 -0.21 -12.58
N GLY A 22 13.28 0.87 -12.25
CA GLY A 22 13.10 1.56 -11.00
C GLY A 22 11.63 1.94 -10.96
N ALA A 23 10.88 1.29 -10.08
CA ALA A 23 9.68 1.90 -9.55
C ALA A 23 10.12 3.31 -9.15
N GLN A 24 9.61 4.31 -9.86
CA GLN A 24 9.76 5.68 -9.45
C GLN A 24 9.03 5.74 -8.11
N ALA A 25 9.77 5.55 -7.03
CA ALA A 25 9.27 5.85 -5.70
C ALA A 25 8.96 7.35 -5.77
N GLY A 26 7.67 7.69 -5.87
CA GLY A 26 7.24 9.07 -5.73
C GLY A 26 7.80 9.62 -4.42
N ASP A 27 7.92 10.94 -4.31
CA ASP A 27 8.38 11.54 -3.06
C ASP A 27 7.52 11.04 -1.89
N GLU A 28 8.15 10.28 -0.99
CA GLU A 28 7.50 9.73 0.20
C GLU A 28 7.10 10.89 1.10
N LEU A 29 5.81 10.98 1.41
CA LEU A 29 5.27 11.99 2.30
C LEU A 29 5.36 11.52 3.75
N GLY A 30 5.16 10.22 3.98
CA GLY A 30 5.32 9.55 5.26
C GLY A 30 4.39 8.35 5.38
N SER A 31 4.15 7.88 6.59
CA SER A 31 3.28 6.74 6.84
C SER A 31 2.44 6.93 8.10
N TYR A 32 1.36 6.16 8.21
CA TYR A 32 0.56 6.06 9.43
C TYR A 32 0.10 4.63 9.67
N VAL A 33 -0.14 4.31 10.93
CA VAL A 33 -0.76 3.06 11.37
C VAL A 33 -2.25 3.26 11.64
N ALA A 34 -3.06 2.27 11.26
CA ALA A 34 -4.50 2.26 11.50
C ALA A 34 -4.97 0.85 11.85
N ARG A 35 -5.83 0.71 12.86
CA ARG A 35 -6.64 -0.49 13.07
C ARG A 35 -7.88 -0.33 12.21
N ILE A 36 -8.09 -1.23 11.26
CA ILE A 36 -9.38 -1.31 10.57
C ILE A 36 -10.32 -2.08 11.50
N SER A 37 -11.24 -1.42 12.18
CA SER A 37 -12.22 -2.09 13.05
C SER A 37 -13.54 -2.37 12.33
N ASP A 38 -14.46 -3.07 12.98
CA ASP A 38 -15.85 -3.25 12.55
C ASP A 38 -16.52 -1.92 12.17
N ARG A 39 -16.17 -0.81 12.84
CA ARG A 39 -16.71 0.52 12.53
C ARG A 39 -16.30 1.04 11.16
N ASP A 40 -15.18 0.55 10.63
CA ASP A 40 -14.68 0.91 9.32
C ASP A 40 -15.27 0.02 8.21
N HIS A 41 -15.95 -1.06 8.58
CA HIS A 41 -16.74 -1.88 7.67
C HIS A 41 -18.10 -1.25 7.36
N HIS A 42 -18.45 -0.13 8.00
CA HIS A 42 -19.72 0.55 7.81
C HIS A 42 -19.54 2.00 7.39
N ALA A 43 -20.23 2.38 6.31
CA ALA A 43 -20.35 3.77 5.93
C ALA A 43 -21.02 4.59 7.04
N SER A 44 -20.83 5.91 7.03
CA SER A 44 -21.39 6.79 8.06
C SER A 44 -22.92 6.80 8.16
N ASP A 45 -23.63 6.32 7.14
CA ASP A 45 -25.08 6.12 7.09
C ASP A 45 -25.51 4.67 7.41
N GLY A 46 -24.57 3.79 7.76
CA GLY A 46 -24.81 2.45 8.29
C GLY A 46 -24.77 1.32 7.27
N TYR A 47 -24.60 1.61 5.98
CA TYR A 47 -24.46 0.54 4.97
C TYR A 47 -23.09 -0.14 5.08
N GLU A 48 -23.09 -1.46 4.90
CA GLU A 48 -21.86 -2.26 4.87
C GLU A 48 -21.01 -1.91 3.64
N LEU A 49 -19.72 -1.75 3.87
CA LEU A 49 -18.71 -1.49 2.85
C LEU A 49 -18.16 -2.83 2.37
N SER A 50 -17.96 -2.95 1.06
CA SER A 50 -17.56 -4.23 0.45
C SER A 50 -16.13 -4.21 -0.10
N SER A 51 -15.35 -3.18 0.19
CA SER A 51 -13.98 -3.06 -0.32
C SER A 51 -13.02 -2.45 0.68
N ALA A 52 -11.80 -3.01 0.71
CA ALA A 52 -10.71 -2.51 1.55
C ALA A 52 -10.43 -1.01 1.33
N ALA A 53 -10.53 -0.53 0.09
CA ALA A 53 -10.31 0.89 -0.22
C ALA A 53 -11.36 1.80 0.46
N GLN A 54 -12.62 1.37 0.53
CA GLN A 54 -13.67 2.12 1.23
C GLN A 54 -13.47 2.05 2.74
N MET A 55 -13.06 0.90 3.27
CA MET A 55 -12.84 0.70 4.71
C MET A 55 -11.69 1.57 5.22
N VAL A 56 -10.53 1.59 4.53
CA VAL A 56 -9.41 2.48 4.87
C VAL A 56 -9.81 3.97 4.77
N ARG A 57 -10.64 4.33 3.78
CA ARG A 57 -11.19 5.70 3.70
C ARG A 57 -12.11 6.02 4.88
N GLN A 58 -12.95 5.06 5.28
CA GLN A 58 -13.89 5.21 6.37
C GLN A 58 -13.15 5.37 7.70
N ASP A 59 -12.07 4.63 7.91
CA ASP A 59 -11.13 4.81 9.02
C ASP A 59 -10.58 6.25 9.07
N ARG A 60 -10.06 6.78 7.95
CA ARG A 60 -9.61 8.19 7.92
C ARG A 60 -10.75 9.19 8.18
N ALA A 61 -12.00 8.85 7.85
CA ALA A 61 -13.14 9.67 8.22
C ALA A 61 -13.46 9.56 9.72
N ASN A 62 -13.38 8.35 10.29
CA ASN A 62 -13.55 8.09 11.71
C ASN A 62 -12.50 8.85 12.52
N TRP A 63 -11.24 8.82 12.12
CA TRP A 63 -10.15 9.56 12.75
C TRP A 63 -10.31 11.10 12.68
N HIS A 64 -10.47 11.66 11.48
CA HIS A 64 -10.40 13.13 11.26
C HIS A 64 -11.74 13.84 11.39
N LYS A 65 -12.84 13.25 10.91
CA LYS A 65 -14.16 13.89 10.89
C LYS A 65 -14.96 13.56 12.14
N PHE A 66 -14.99 12.29 12.53
CA PHE A 66 -15.87 11.82 13.61
C PHE A 66 -15.16 11.74 14.97
N HIS A 67 -13.83 11.88 15.01
CA HIS A 67 -13.02 11.75 16.22
C HIS A 67 -13.25 10.40 16.95
N ARG A 68 -13.54 9.35 16.18
CA ARG A 68 -13.70 7.96 16.63
C ARG A 68 -12.43 7.23 16.24
N ARG A 69 -11.51 7.11 17.19
CA ARG A 69 -10.18 6.52 16.97
C ARG A 69 -10.15 5.15 17.62
N ASP A 70 -9.45 4.22 16.99
CA ASP A 70 -9.21 2.90 17.53
C ASP A 70 -7.81 2.83 18.18
N ALA A 71 -7.60 1.79 18.98
CA ALA A 71 -6.35 1.62 19.70
C ALA A 71 -5.22 1.27 18.72
N GLY A 72 -4.13 2.04 18.77
CA GLY A 72 -2.98 1.88 17.87
C GLY A 72 -3.01 2.82 16.65
N ASP A 73 -4.12 3.53 16.43
CA ASP A 73 -4.21 4.48 15.33
C ASP A 73 -3.25 5.66 15.50
N GLN A 74 -2.66 6.06 14.38
CA GLN A 74 -1.84 7.24 14.26
C GLN A 74 -2.53 8.31 13.42
N GLY A 75 -2.17 9.56 13.72
CA GLY A 75 -2.60 10.71 12.94
C GLY A 75 -1.78 10.88 11.67
N ASP A 76 -2.33 11.65 10.75
CA ASP A 76 -1.70 12.04 9.50
C ASP A 76 -2.05 13.50 9.17
N ASP A 77 -1.24 14.14 8.32
CA ASP A 77 -1.44 15.53 7.91
C ASP A 77 -2.17 15.68 6.56
N TRP A 78 -2.42 14.59 5.84
CA TRP A 78 -2.85 14.61 4.43
C TRP A 78 -4.34 14.36 4.23
N PHE A 79 -4.99 13.50 5.03
CA PHE A 79 -6.35 13.00 4.77
C PHE A 79 -7.43 13.67 5.63
N ARG A 80 -7.23 14.96 5.89
CA ARG A 80 -8.04 15.76 6.84
C ARG A 80 -9.39 16.17 6.26
N SER A 81 -9.47 16.46 4.96
CA SER A 81 -10.73 16.84 4.30
C SER A 81 -11.44 15.66 3.64
N ASN A 82 -12.70 15.86 3.24
CA ASN A 82 -13.44 14.83 2.50
C ASN A 82 -12.83 14.59 1.11
N ASP A 83 -12.32 15.63 0.46
CA ASP A 83 -11.72 15.53 -0.87
C ASP A 83 -10.39 14.77 -0.82
N ASP A 84 -9.59 14.99 0.23
CA ASP A 84 -8.35 14.23 0.45
C ASP A 84 -8.65 12.75 0.65
N ARG A 85 -9.68 12.42 1.42
CA ARG A 85 -10.13 11.03 1.63
C ARG A 85 -10.69 10.39 0.35
N ALA A 86 -11.38 11.17 -0.48
CA ALA A 86 -11.80 10.70 -1.80
C ALA A 86 -10.60 10.50 -2.75
N TYR A 87 -9.54 11.31 -2.61
CA TYR A 87 -8.28 11.09 -3.31
C TYR A 87 -7.56 9.83 -2.82
N LEU A 88 -7.49 9.60 -1.51
CA LEU A 88 -6.98 8.37 -0.91
C LEU A 88 -7.66 7.12 -1.48
N GLU A 89 -9.00 7.09 -1.49
CA GLU A 89 -9.74 5.94 -2.05
C GLU A 89 -9.42 5.69 -3.53
N ARG A 90 -9.23 6.77 -4.32
CA ARG A 90 -8.78 6.64 -5.72
C ARG A 90 -7.38 6.05 -5.81
N MET A 91 -6.45 6.42 -4.93
CA MET A 91 -5.11 5.83 -4.89
C MET A 91 -5.14 4.35 -4.47
N LEU A 92 -5.93 4.00 -3.45
CA LEU A 92 -6.10 2.63 -2.95
C LEU A 92 -6.71 1.68 -3.99
N LYS A 93 -7.50 2.20 -4.93
CA LYS A 93 -8.07 1.43 -6.05
C LYS A 93 -7.07 1.17 -7.19
N ARG A 94 -5.91 1.83 -7.21
CA ARG A 94 -4.89 1.61 -8.24
C ARG A 94 -4.16 0.27 -8.01
N GLY A 95 -3.63 -0.30 -9.09
CA GLY A 95 -2.77 -1.48 -9.00
C GLY A 95 -1.52 -1.17 -8.18
N GLY A 96 -1.11 -2.12 -7.31
CA GLY A 96 0.08 -1.99 -6.45
C GLY A 96 -0.18 -1.40 -5.06
N ALA A 97 -1.34 -0.77 -4.82
CA ALA A 97 -1.63 -0.18 -3.51
C ALA A 97 -1.81 -1.22 -2.39
N MET A 98 -2.32 -2.40 -2.74
CA MET A 98 -2.55 -3.52 -1.82
C MET A 98 -2.29 -4.84 -2.54
N SER A 99 -1.76 -5.82 -1.82
CA SER A 99 -1.78 -7.22 -2.28
C SER A 99 -3.20 -7.81 -2.17
N SER A 100 -3.48 -8.91 -2.85
CA SER A 100 -4.78 -9.57 -2.74
C SER A 100 -5.06 -10.14 -1.35
N SER A 101 -4.02 -10.63 -0.65
CA SER A 101 -4.16 -11.05 0.75
C SER A 101 -4.46 -9.86 1.67
N THR A 102 -3.78 -8.72 1.48
CA THR A 102 -4.06 -7.49 2.24
C THR A 102 -5.51 -7.04 2.08
N ARG A 103 -6.04 -7.03 0.85
CA ARG A 103 -7.45 -6.68 0.63
C ARG A 103 -8.39 -7.63 1.36
N ASN A 104 -8.11 -8.93 1.31
CA ASN A 104 -8.96 -9.92 1.96
C ASN A 104 -8.91 -9.83 3.48
N ALA A 105 -7.75 -9.56 4.07
CA ALA A 105 -7.62 -9.37 5.51
C ALA A 105 -8.41 -8.15 5.99
N ILE A 106 -8.33 -7.04 5.26
CA ILE A 106 -9.09 -5.82 5.57
C ILE A 106 -10.59 -6.04 5.40
N VAL A 107 -11.03 -6.79 4.38
CA VAL A 107 -12.47 -6.99 4.11
C VAL A 107 -13.13 -7.98 5.07
N ASN A 108 -12.38 -8.96 5.59
CA ASN A 108 -12.95 -10.07 6.37
C ASN A 108 -12.46 -10.10 7.82
N GLY A 109 -11.80 -9.06 8.28
CA GLY A 109 -11.13 -9.03 9.58
C GLY A 109 -10.83 -7.62 10.03
N GLU A 110 -10.14 -7.50 11.16
CA GLU A 110 -9.85 -6.22 11.79
C GLU A 110 -8.33 -5.96 11.93
N PRO A 111 -7.55 -5.99 10.82
CA PRO A 111 -6.10 -5.97 10.91
C PRO A 111 -5.56 -4.60 11.34
N LEU A 112 -4.37 -4.61 11.93
CA LEU A 112 -3.53 -3.43 12.06
C LEU A 112 -2.77 -3.27 10.75
N ILE A 113 -2.92 -2.12 10.09
CA ILE A 113 -2.25 -1.82 8.84
C ILE A 113 -1.29 -0.66 8.98
N GLN A 114 -0.26 -0.65 8.13
CA GLN A 114 0.51 0.55 7.83
C GLN A 114 0.17 1.02 6.42
N VAL A 115 -0.04 2.32 6.28
CA VAL A 115 -0.23 2.98 4.99
C VAL A 115 0.95 3.91 4.74
N ASP A 116 1.75 3.55 3.75
CA ASP A 116 2.82 4.38 3.22
C ASP A 116 2.25 5.32 2.16
N VAL A 117 2.52 6.60 2.29
CA VAL A 117 1.91 7.67 1.49
C VAL A 117 2.98 8.33 0.63
N TYR A 118 2.74 8.34 -0.67
CA TYR A 118 3.53 9.04 -1.67
C TYR A 118 2.69 10.16 -2.30
N SER A 119 3.33 11.04 -3.05
CA SER A 119 2.67 12.18 -3.72
C SER A 119 1.48 11.78 -4.62
N ASP A 120 1.53 10.62 -5.25
CA ASP A 120 0.52 10.14 -6.20
C ASP A 120 0.03 8.71 -5.96
N SER A 121 0.52 8.05 -4.93
CA SER A 121 0.25 6.64 -4.66
C SER A 121 0.29 6.34 -3.17
N VAL A 122 -0.25 5.18 -2.80
CA VAL A 122 -0.15 4.64 -1.44
C VAL A 122 0.19 3.17 -1.51
N HIS A 123 0.83 2.65 -0.48
CA HIS A 123 1.03 1.22 -0.28
C HIS A 123 0.51 0.82 1.09
N VAL A 124 -0.20 -0.30 1.18
CA VAL A 124 -0.78 -0.80 2.42
C VAL A 124 -0.22 -2.18 2.73
N SER A 125 0.29 -2.33 3.94
CA SER A 125 0.80 -3.58 4.49
C SER A 125 0.12 -3.91 5.82
N ILE A 126 0.09 -5.19 6.17
CA ILE A 126 -0.44 -5.66 7.46
C ILE A 126 0.71 -5.70 8.46
N LEU A 127 0.48 -5.15 9.65
CA LEU A 127 1.37 -5.26 10.81
C LEU A 127 0.92 -6.37 11.76
N GLU A 128 -0.39 -6.56 11.91
CA GLU A 128 -1.01 -7.57 12.76
C GLU A 128 -2.37 -7.99 12.18
N ASP A 129 -2.68 -9.28 12.18
CA ASP A 129 -3.95 -9.87 11.69
C ASP A 129 -4.98 -10.07 12.82
#